data_AF-A0A2V4R708-F1
#
_entry.id   AF-A0A2V4R708-F1
#
_cell.length_a   1.000
_cell.length_b   1.000
_cell.length_c   1.000
_cell.angle_alpha   90.00
_cell.angle_beta   90.00
_cell.angle_gamma   90.00
#
_symmetry.space_group_name_H-M   'P 1'
#
loop_
_entity.id
_entity.type
_entity.pdbx_description
1 polymer ?
#
loop_
_entity_poly.entity_id
_entity_poly.type
_entity_poly.pdbx_seq_one_letter_code
_entity_poly.pdbx_strand_id
1 'polypeptide(L)'
;AIEAAFAQVLLLARETGLLRLGVVSINGTKIDADASKYRSVRYDRIRALREQLAVDIAKLMDQPEHADATDRDPQALPEELARRETLKAKLDEACARLEADAKAQAEAARPAYEKKKAAYDAKTGRRGRAPKPPDDEPPPDRQTSLTGPDSRLMRRSDAHEFRQAYNAQAIVCAEGSQLIVTTGVVATSA
;
A
#
# COMPACT_ATOMS: atom_id res chain seq x y z
N ALA A 1 -4.61 19.93 16.39
CA ALA A 1 -5.42 20.60 17.44
C ALA A 1 -6.53 19.69 17.97
N ILE A 2 -7.42 19.16 17.12
CA ILE A 2 -8.54 18.30 17.55
C ILE A 2 -8.04 16.99 18.21
N GLU A 3 -7.05 16.33 17.64
CA GLU A 3 -6.49 15.08 18.20
C GLU A 3 -5.93 15.26 19.62
N ALA A 4 -5.20 16.35 19.85
CA ALA A 4 -4.65 16.65 21.17
C ALA A 4 -5.76 16.92 22.21
N ALA A 5 -6.81 17.64 21.82
CA ALA A 5 -7.97 17.87 22.67
C ALA A 5 -8.72 16.56 22.98
N PHE A 6 -8.86 15.68 21.99
CA PHE A 6 -9.49 14.37 22.16
C PHE A 6 -8.74 13.51 23.20
N ALA A 7 -7.40 13.46 23.11
CA ALA A 7 -6.58 12.76 24.09
C ALA A 7 -6.76 13.34 25.51
N GLN A 8 -6.81 14.67 25.65
CA GLN A 8 -7.06 15.32 26.94
C GLN A 8 -8.44 14.97 27.53
N VAL A 9 -9.49 14.93 26.69
CA VAL A 9 -10.83 14.50 27.13
C VAL A 9 -10.82 13.05 27.62
N LEU A 10 -10.12 12.15 26.93
CA LEU A 10 -10.02 10.75 27.36
C LEU A 10 -9.22 10.59 28.66
N LEU A 11 -8.17 11.39 28.86
CA LEU A 11 -7.42 11.41 30.12
C LEU A 11 -8.30 11.87 31.29
N LEU A 12 -9.05 12.96 31.12
CA LEU A 12 -9.99 13.44 32.14
C LEU A 12 -11.12 12.44 32.42
N ALA A 13 -11.66 11.81 31.37
CA ALA A 13 -12.67 10.76 31.51
C ALA A 13 -12.13 9.56 32.30
N ARG A 14 -10.85 9.21 32.13
CA ARG A 14 -10.20 8.16 32.91
C ARG A 14 -10.01 8.58 34.36
N GLU A 15 -9.52 9.79 34.62
CA GLU A 15 -9.29 10.31 35.97
C GLU A 15 -10.59 10.43 36.78
N THR A 16 -11.69 10.83 36.13
CA THR A 16 -13.02 10.92 36.76
C THR A 16 -13.74 9.58 36.89
N GLY A 17 -13.14 8.48 36.38
CA GLY A 17 -13.72 7.13 36.42
C GLY A 17 -14.85 6.89 35.41
N LEU A 18 -15.12 7.85 34.52
CA LEU A 18 -16.09 7.74 33.43
C LEU A 18 -15.60 6.77 32.34
N LEU A 19 -14.31 6.74 32.06
CA LEU A 19 -13.68 5.80 31.12
C LEU A 19 -13.00 4.65 31.87
N ARG A 20 -13.42 3.42 31.58
CA ARG A 20 -12.77 2.19 32.05
C ARG A 20 -12.30 1.38 30.85
N LEU A 21 -10.99 1.22 30.71
CA LEU A 21 -10.42 0.41 29.63
C LEU A 21 -10.48 -1.07 30.04
N GLY A 22 -11.64 -1.68 29.79
CA GLY A 22 -11.91 -3.12 29.92
C GLY A 22 -12.24 -3.70 28.55
N VAL A 23 -13.47 -4.19 28.38
CA VAL A 23 -13.96 -4.63 27.06
C VAL A 23 -14.12 -3.44 26.10
N VAL A 24 -13.59 -3.59 24.90
CA VAL A 24 -13.77 -2.65 23.79
C VAL A 24 -14.53 -3.30 22.64
N SER A 25 -15.37 -2.52 21.99
CA SER A 25 -16.04 -2.90 20.75
C SER A 25 -15.34 -2.26 19.57
N ILE A 26 -15.05 -3.04 18.54
CA ILE A 26 -14.43 -2.59 17.29
C ILE A 26 -15.49 -2.69 16.20
N ASN A 27 -15.82 -1.56 15.58
CA ASN A 27 -16.70 -1.55 14.42
C ASN A 27 -16.03 -0.82 13.26
N GLY A 28 -16.21 -1.35 12.06
CA GLY A 28 -15.61 -0.83 10.83
C GLY A 28 -16.65 -0.55 9.77
N THR A 29 -16.47 0.56 9.05
CA THR A 29 -17.21 0.86 7.83
C THR A 29 -16.27 0.88 6.64
N LYS A 30 -16.73 0.33 5.52
CA LYS A 30 -15.97 0.28 4.27
C LYS A 30 -16.29 1.53 3.47
N ILE A 31 -15.26 2.27 3.10
CA ILE A 31 -15.34 3.48 2.28
C ILE A 31 -14.72 3.13 0.94
N ASP A 32 -15.48 3.30 -0.14
CA ASP A 32 -14.98 3.02 -1.48
C ASP A 32 -13.80 3.94 -1.81
N ALA A 33 -12.74 3.36 -2.38
CA ALA A 33 -11.58 4.10 -2.83
C ALA A 33 -11.78 4.59 -4.26
N ASP A 34 -11.17 5.73 -4.62
CA ASP A 34 -11.05 6.18 -6.01
C ASP A 34 -9.97 5.38 -6.76
N ALA A 35 -10.16 4.07 -6.80
CA ALA A 35 -9.26 3.12 -7.42
C ALA A 35 -10.05 1.93 -7.96
N SER A 36 -9.72 1.51 -9.18
CA SER A 36 -10.38 0.37 -9.79
C SER A 36 -9.74 -0.95 -9.35
N LYS A 37 -10.58 -1.90 -8.94
CA LYS A 37 -10.16 -3.29 -8.66
C LYS A 37 -9.52 -4.01 -9.84
N TYR A 38 -9.73 -3.53 -11.07
CA TYR A 38 -9.23 -4.15 -12.30
C TYR A 38 -8.00 -3.45 -12.89
N ARG A 39 -7.59 -2.30 -12.32
CA ARG A 39 -6.47 -1.49 -12.84
C ARG A 39 -5.21 -1.57 -11.96
N SER A 40 -5.11 -2.60 -11.12
CA SER A 40 -3.86 -2.90 -10.43
C SER A 40 -2.80 -3.36 -11.42
N VAL A 41 -1.55 -2.98 -11.18
CA VAL A 41 -0.41 -3.31 -12.04
C VAL A 41 0.56 -4.18 -11.25
N ARG A 42 1.04 -5.26 -11.89
CA ARG A 42 2.05 -6.16 -11.33
C ARG A 42 3.44 -5.52 -11.35
N TYR A 43 4.28 -5.89 -10.41
CA TYR A 43 5.64 -5.39 -10.27
C TYR A 43 6.50 -5.61 -11.52
N ASP A 44 6.47 -6.81 -12.10
CA ASP A 44 7.17 -7.12 -13.35
C ASP A 44 6.71 -6.22 -14.51
N ARG A 45 5.40 -5.98 -14.61
CA ARG A 45 4.82 -5.09 -15.61
C ARG A 45 5.19 -3.64 -15.37
N ILE A 46 5.30 -3.19 -14.12
CA ILE A 46 5.77 -1.84 -13.79
C ILE A 46 7.20 -1.65 -14.31
N ARG A 47 8.11 -2.60 -14.08
CA ARG A 47 9.49 -2.51 -14.59
C ARG A 47 9.53 -2.41 -16.12
N ALA A 48 8.80 -3.27 -16.81
CA ALA A 48 8.72 -3.24 -18.27
C ALA A 48 8.14 -1.92 -18.81
N LEU A 49 7.08 -1.39 -18.19
CA LEU A 49 6.48 -0.11 -18.60
C LEU A 49 7.41 1.08 -18.38
N ARG A 50 8.20 1.08 -17.31
CA ARG A 50 9.18 2.14 -17.03
C ARG A 50 10.25 2.22 -18.12
N GLU A 51 10.77 1.05 -18.54
CA GLU A 51 11.76 0.97 -19.63
C GLU A 51 11.16 1.45 -20.95
N GLN A 52 9.95 1.00 -21.28
CA GLN A 52 9.24 1.43 -22.50
C GLN A 52 8.98 2.94 -22.50
N LEU A 53 8.51 3.51 -21.39
CA LEU A 53 8.27 4.94 -21.28
C LEU A 53 9.55 5.77 -21.41
N ALA A 54 10.68 5.29 -20.89
CA ALA A 54 11.96 5.98 -21.05
C ALA A 54 12.37 6.06 -22.53
N VAL A 55 12.20 4.96 -23.28
CA VAL A 55 12.46 4.93 -24.73
C VAL A 55 11.49 5.84 -25.49
N ASP A 56 10.20 5.82 -25.14
CA ASP A 56 9.19 6.65 -25.80
C ASP A 56 9.41 8.14 -25.55
N ILE A 57 9.75 8.53 -24.32
CA ILE A 57 10.08 9.93 -23.98
C ILE A 57 11.32 10.38 -24.76
N ALA A 58 12.37 9.55 -24.80
CA ALA A 58 13.58 9.88 -25.58
C ALA A 58 13.27 10.07 -27.07
N LYS A 59 12.43 9.20 -27.65
CA LYS A 59 11.99 9.33 -29.05
C LYS A 59 11.20 10.60 -29.31
N LEU A 60 10.32 11.00 -28.39
CA LEU A 60 9.55 12.25 -28.52
C LEU A 60 10.44 13.48 -28.40
N MET A 61 11.47 13.42 -27.56
CA MET A 61 12.45 14.51 -27.43
C MET A 61 13.39 14.62 -28.63
N ASP A 62 13.70 13.50 -29.30
CA ASP A 62 14.54 13.46 -30.50
C ASP A 62 13.78 13.80 -31.80
N GLN A 63 12.44 13.89 -31.75
CA GLN A 63 11.67 14.38 -32.88
C GLN A 63 12.02 15.87 -33.11
N PRO A 64 12.67 16.22 -34.25
CA PRO A 64 12.91 17.62 -34.57
C PRO A 64 11.57 18.35 -34.70
N GLU A 65 11.55 19.66 -34.45
CA GLU A 65 10.42 20.58 -34.63
C GLU A 65 9.93 20.62 -36.10
N HIS A 66 9.50 19.50 -36.68
CA HIS A 66 8.89 19.43 -38.00
C HIS A 66 7.39 19.76 -37.90
N ALA A 67 7.10 20.91 -37.30
CA ALA A 67 5.78 21.52 -37.32
C ALA A 67 5.45 22.16 -38.68
N ASP A 68 6.43 22.34 -39.58
CA ASP A 68 6.20 23.02 -40.87
C ASP A 68 5.71 22.11 -42.02
N ALA A 69 5.64 20.79 -41.83
CA ALA A 69 5.30 19.85 -42.92
C ALA A 69 4.11 18.91 -42.65
N THR A 70 3.49 18.99 -41.48
CA THR A 70 2.32 18.16 -41.14
C THR A 70 1.27 19.01 -40.44
N ASP A 71 0.00 18.78 -40.78
CA ASP A 71 -1.22 19.39 -40.20
C ASP A 71 -1.43 19.02 -38.71
N ARG A 72 -0.35 18.82 -37.96
CA ARG A 72 -0.32 18.36 -36.57
C ARG A 72 -0.20 19.58 -35.67
N ASP A 73 -1.11 19.67 -34.70
CA ASP A 73 -1.09 20.72 -33.67
C ASP A 73 0.27 20.71 -32.93
N PRO A 74 1.06 21.80 -33.02
CA PRO A 74 2.33 21.94 -32.31
C PRO A 74 2.20 21.75 -30.79
N GLN A 75 1.01 22.02 -30.22
CA GLN A 75 0.74 21.88 -28.78
C GLN A 75 0.52 20.42 -28.34
N ALA A 76 0.21 19.52 -29.27
CA ALA A 76 -0.06 18.11 -28.95
C ALA A 76 1.18 17.34 -28.45
N LEU A 77 2.37 17.68 -28.97
CA LEU A 77 3.62 16.98 -28.66
C LEU A 77 4.11 17.27 -27.22
N PRO A 78 4.11 18.52 -26.72
CA PRO A 78 4.33 18.84 -25.31
C PRO A 78 3.34 18.15 -24.37
N GLU A 79 2.05 18.09 -24.72
CA GLU A 79 1.05 17.41 -23.89
C GLU A 79 1.30 15.90 -23.79
N GLU A 80 1.66 15.25 -24.90
CA GLU A 80 1.93 13.81 -24.93
C GLU A 80 3.16 13.45 -24.09
N LEU A 81 4.19 14.30 -24.14
CA LEU A 81 5.40 14.17 -23.35
C LEU A 81 5.09 14.32 -21.85
N ALA A 82 4.39 15.39 -21.46
CA ALA A 82 4.00 15.63 -20.06
C ALA A 82 3.15 14.49 -19.48
N ARG A 83 2.24 13.92 -20.28
CA ARG A 83 1.43 12.75 -19.87
C ARG A 83 2.30 11.51 -19.62
N ARG A 84 3.27 11.24 -20.50
CA ARG A 84 4.20 10.09 -20.35
C ARG A 84 5.13 10.25 -19.15
N GLU A 85 5.65 11.46 -18.93
CA GLU A 85 6.48 11.77 -17.76
C GLU A 85 5.70 11.59 -16.45
N THR A 86 4.46 12.10 -16.40
CA THR A 86 3.57 11.94 -15.25
C THR A 86 3.29 10.45 -14.96
N LEU A 87 3.04 9.66 -16.00
CA LEU A 87 2.82 8.22 -15.85
C LEU A 87 4.08 7.51 -15.35
N LYS A 88 5.25 7.86 -15.91
CA LYS A 88 6.54 7.30 -15.48
C LYS A 88 6.80 7.61 -14.01
N ALA A 89 6.57 8.84 -13.56
CA ALA A 89 6.74 9.23 -12.16
C ALA A 89 5.84 8.41 -11.22
N LYS A 90 4.56 8.20 -11.59
CA LYS A 90 3.65 7.34 -10.81
C LYS A 90 4.12 5.88 -10.74
N LEU A 91 4.69 5.36 -11.83
CA LEU A 91 5.25 4.01 -11.86
C LEU A 91 6.55 3.90 -11.03
N ASP A 92 7.39 4.93 -11.05
CA ASP A 92 8.60 5.01 -10.22
C ASP A 92 8.23 5.00 -8.73
N GLU A 93 7.25 5.81 -8.30
CA GLU A 93 6.74 5.84 -6.93
C GLU A 93 6.13 4.50 -6.52
N ALA A 94 5.34 3.88 -7.40
CA ALA A 94 4.75 2.57 -7.15
C ALA A 94 5.82 1.48 -6.98
N CYS A 95 6.87 1.50 -7.80
CA CYS A 95 8.02 0.59 -7.71
C CYS A 95 8.74 0.76 -6.37
N ALA A 96 9.08 2.01 -6.02
CA ALA A 96 9.79 2.33 -4.78
C ALA A 96 9.02 1.88 -3.53
N ARG A 97 7.70 2.06 -3.50
CA ARG A 97 6.87 1.55 -2.40
C ARG A 97 6.90 0.03 -2.27
N LEU A 98 6.76 -0.69 -3.39
CA LEU A 98 6.78 -2.15 -3.39
C LEU A 98 8.12 -2.71 -2.90
N GLU A 99 9.22 -2.08 -3.32
CA GLU A 99 10.58 -2.42 -2.88
C GLU A 99 10.79 -2.10 -1.39
N ALA A 100 10.33 -0.93 -0.93
CA ALA A 100 10.39 -0.56 0.49
C ALA A 100 9.58 -1.52 1.37
N ASP A 101 8.37 -1.89 0.95
CA ASP A 101 7.52 -2.85 1.65
C ASP A 101 8.16 -4.24 1.70
N ALA A 102 8.75 -4.71 0.61
CA ALA A 102 9.44 -6.00 0.54
C ALA A 102 10.65 -6.02 1.48
N LYS A 103 11.46 -4.97 1.46
CA LYS A 103 12.59 -4.81 2.37
C LYS A 103 12.17 -4.78 3.83
N ALA A 104 11.13 -4.03 4.17
CA ALA A 104 10.61 -3.98 5.54
C ALA A 104 10.09 -5.35 6.01
N GLN A 105 9.41 -6.10 5.15
CA GLN A 105 8.97 -7.47 5.44
C GLN A 105 10.14 -8.43 5.61
N ALA A 106 11.16 -8.32 4.76
CA ALA A 106 12.37 -9.12 4.85
C ALA A 106 13.11 -8.85 6.16
N GLU A 107 13.30 -7.58 6.52
CA GLU A 107 13.92 -7.17 7.78
C GLU A 107 13.15 -7.68 9.00
N ALA A 108 11.82 -7.59 8.99
CA ALA A 108 10.98 -8.15 10.05
C ALA A 108 11.07 -9.69 10.13
N ALA A 109 11.29 -10.37 9.00
CA ALA A 109 11.43 -11.83 8.93
C ALA A 109 12.83 -12.35 9.29
N ARG A 110 13.88 -11.51 9.18
CA ARG A 110 15.29 -11.90 9.45
C ARG A 110 15.50 -12.55 10.82
N PRO A 111 14.98 -12.02 11.96
CA PRO A 111 15.18 -12.67 13.26
C PRO A 111 14.60 -14.09 13.33
N ALA A 112 13.44 -14.31 12.69
CA ALA A 112 12.83 -15.64 12.63
C ALA A 112 13.61 -16.59 11.72
N TYR A 113 14.15 -16.08 10.61
CA TYR A 113 15.04 -16.83 9.73
C TYR A 113 16.33 -17.26 10.45
N GLU A 114 17.01 -16.34 11.13
CA GLU A 114 18.26 -16.65 11.86
C GLU A 114 18.04 -17.71 12.94
N LYS A 115 16.93 -17.65 13.68
CA LYS A 115 16.56 -18.71 14.64
C LYS A 115 16.38 -20.07 13.95
N LYS A 116 15.69 -20.11 12.80
CA LYS A 116 15.49 -21.34 12.02
C LYS A 116 16.80 -21.87 11.45
N LYS A 117 17.68 -20.99 10.99
CA LYS A 117 19.01 -21.32 10.46
C LYS A 117 19.91 -21.90 11.54
N ALA A 118 20.00 -21.26 12.71
CA ALA A 118 20.75 -21.78 13.85
C ALA A 118 20.25 -23.16 14.29
N ALA A 119 18.92 -23.36 14.36
CA ALA A 119 18.34 -24.66 14.68
C ALA A 119 18.60 -25.73 13.60
N TYR A 120 18.70 -25.33 12.33
CA TYR A 120 19.08 -26.21 11.23
C TYR A 120 20.56 -26.61 11.30
N ASP A 121 21.45 -25.65 11.58
CA ASP A 121 22.90 -25.84 11.65
C ASP A 121 23.30 -26.72 12.84
N ALA A 122 22.55 -26.64 13.96
CA ALA A 122 22.74 -27.47 15.15
C ALA A 122 22.34 -28.95 14.97
N LYS A 123 21.59 -29.32 13.92
CA LYS A 123 21.18 -30.72 13.71
C LYS A 123 22.35 -31.59 13.25
N THR A 124 22.59 -32.69 13.96
CA THR A 124 23.53 -33.75 13.59
C THR A 124 22.79 -34.93 12.98
N GLY A 125 23.19 -35.38 11.77
CA GLY A 125 22.54 -36.49 11.04
C GLY A 125 21.85 -36.06 9.74
N ARG A 126 20.78 -36.76 9.33
CA ARG A 126 20.03 -36.42 8.10
C ARG A 126 19.37 -35.05 8.25
N ARG A 127 19.82 -34.09 7.46
CA ARG A 127 19.25 -32.74 7.37
C ARG A 127 18.19 -32.69 6.28
N GLY A 128 17.09 -31.98 6.56
CA GLY A 128 16.10 -31.62 5.56
C GLY A 128 16.58 -30.48 4.66
N ARG A 129 15.66 -29.80 3.96
CA ARG A 129 16.00 -28.61 3.18
C ARG A 129 16.39 -27.44 4.10
N ALA A 130 17.48 -26.75 3.75
CA ALA A 130 17.90 -25.55 4.45
C ALA A 130 16.81 -24.44 4.38
N PRO A 131 16.61 -23.65 5.44
CA PRO A 131 15.73 -22.49 5.41
C PRO A 131 16.17 -21.50 4.30
N LYS A 132 15.21 -20.99 3.52
CA LYS A 132 15.49 -19.95 2.51
C LYS A 132 15.55 -18.58 3.22
N PRO A 133 16.55 -17.72 2.91
CA PRO A 133 16.56 -16.34 3.41
C PRO A 133 15.32 -15.57 2.92
N PRO A 134 14.83 -14.59 3.70
CA PRO A 134 13.85 -13.63 3.21
C PRO A 134 14.36 -12.90 1.96
N ASP A 135 13.46 -12.60 1.03
CA ASP A 135 13.77 -11.87 -0.19
C ASP A 135 13.53 -10.37 0.04
N ASP A 136 14.51 -9.54 -0.29
CA ASP A 136 14.41 -8.08 -0.14
C ASP A 136 13.65 -7.46 -1.34
N GLU A 137 13.46 -8.20 -2.45
CA GLU A 137 12.70 -7.74 -3.61
C GLU A 137 11.23 -8.20 -3.55
N PRO A 138 10.28 -7.38 -4.07
CA PRO A 138 8.91 -7.79 -4.16
C PRO A 138 8.73 -8.91 -5.20
N PRO A 139 7.83 -9.88 -4.97
CA PRO A 139 7.50 -10.90 -5.96
C PRO A 139 7.06 -10.29 -7.30
N PRO A 140 7.38 -10.91 -8.45
CA PRO A 140 7.06 -10.35 -9.77
C PRO A 140 5.55 -10.17 -10.00
N ASP A 141 4.73 -11.02 -9.39
CA ASP A 141 3.27 -11.00 -9.47
C ASP A 141 2.61 -10.09 -8.42
N ARG A 142 3.39 -9.46 -7.53
CA ARG A 142 2.89 -8.50 -6.55
C ARG A 142 2.24 -7.32 -7.26
N GLN A 143 1.00 -7.01 -6.89
CA GLN A 143 0.22 -5.95 -7.52
C GLN A 143 0.08 -4.72 -6.63
N THR A 144 0.00 -3.55 -7.26
CA THR A 144 -0.32 -2.28 -6.60
C THR A 144 -1.25 -1.43 -7.48
N SER A 145 -2.04 -0.55 -6.84
CA SER A 145 -2.85 0.44 -7.54
C SER A 145 -2.05 1.73 -7.74
N LEU A 146 -2.13 2.32 -8.92
CA LEU A 146 -1.48 3.60 -9.22
C LEU A 146 -2.27 4.81 -8.70
N THR A 147 -3.56 4.66 -8.40
CA THR A 147 -4.42 5.76 -7.92
C THR A 147 -4.80 5.64 -6.45
N GLY A 148 -4.79 4.43 -5.89
CA GLY A 148 -5.17 4.16 -4.50
C GLY A 148 -4.23 3.17 -3.84
N PRO A 149 -2.98 3.56 -3.55
CA PRO A 149 -1.93 2.64 -3.06
C PRO A 149 -2.24 2.03 -1.69
N ASP A 150 -2.95 2.76 -0.84
CA ASP A 150 -3.28 2.33 0.53
C ASP A 150 -4.60 1.55 0.60
N SER A 151 -5.39 1.60 -0.47
CA SER A 151 -6.64 0.85 -0.57
C SER A 151 -6.39 -0.63 -0.78
N ARG A 152 -7.34 -1.48 -0.40
CA ARG A 152 -7.26 -2.93 -0.59
C ARG A 152 -8.57 -3.49 -1.14
N LEU A 153 -8.50 -4.69 -1.71
CA LEU A 153 -9.69 -5.44 -2.10
C LEU A 153 -10.38 -5.98 -0.85
N MET A 154 -11.60 -5.53 -0.64
CA MET A 154 -12.41 -5.85 0.54
C MET A 154 -13.86 -6.08 0.15
N ARG A 155 -14.57 -6.91 0.91
CA ARG A 155 -16.03 -7.11 0.78
C ARG A 155 -16.75 -6.77 2.07
N ARG A 156 -17.97 -6.23 1.98
CA ARG A 156 -18.75 -5.84 3.17
C ARG A 156 -19.15 -7.04 4.02
N SER A 157 -19.66 -8.09 3.38
CA SER A 157 -19.98 -9.40 3.93
C SER A 157 -19.77 -10.45 2.83
N ASP A 158 -19.98 -11.73 3.14
CA ASP A 158 -19.83 -12.83 2.18
C ASP A 158 -20.76 -12.72 0.97
N ALA A 159 -21.89 -12.03 1.11
CA ALA A 159 -22.85 -11.79 0.03
C ALA A 159 -22.47 -10.61 -0.89
N HIS A 160 -21.46 -9.81 -0.53
CA HIS A 160 -21.04 -8.66 -1.31
C HIS A 160 -19.79 -8.94 -2.14
N GLU A 161 -19.70 -8.30 -3.30
CA GLU A 161 -18.51 -8.35 -4.15
C GLU A 161 -17.29 -7.71 -3.48
N PHE A 162 -16.11 -8.08 -3.96
CA PHE A 162 -14.89 -7.35 -3.65
C PHE A 162 -14.90 -5.98 -4.34
N ARG A 163 -14.54 -4.96 -3.57
CA ARG A 163 -14.36 -3.58 -3.99
C ARG A 163 -13.02 -3.07 -3.49
N GLN A 164 -12.46 -2.11 -4.21
CA GLN A 164 -11.30 -1.40 -3.74
C GLN A 164 -11.78 -0.39 -2.69
N ALA A 165 -11.37 -0.57 -1.44
CA ALA A 165 -11.91 0.20 -0.33
C ALA A 165 -10.87 0.42 0.78
N TYR A 166 -11.23 1.36 1.65
CA TYR A 166 -10.62 1.61 2.95
C TYR A 166 -11.53 1.06 4.04
N ASN A 167 -10.97 0.55 5.14
CA ASN A 167 -11.74 0.15 6.31
C ASN A 167 -11.54 1.18 7.43
N ALA A 168 -12.48 2.11 7.58
CA ALA A 168 -12.48 3.08 8.65
C ALA A 168 -13.07 2.45 9.91
N GLN A 169 -12.27 2.33 10.96
CA GLN A 169 -12.63 1.68 12.21
C GLN A 169 -12.67 2.67 13.37
N ALA A 170 -13.60 2.42 14.28
CA ALA A 170 -13.65 3.07 15.58
C ALA A 170 -13.61 1.99 16.67
N ILE A 171 -12.86 2.26 17.73
CA ILE A 171 -12.79 1.43 18.93
C ILE A 171 -13.49 2.19 20.05
N VAL A 172 -14.48 1.55 20.66
CA VAL A 172 -15.35 2.15 21.66
C VAL A 172 -15.24 1.37 22.96
N CYS A 173 -15.17 2.07 24.09
CA CYS A 173 -15.31 1.45 25.41
C CYS A 173 -16.70 0.82 25.54
N ALA A 174 -16.79 -0.50 25.61
CA ALA A 174 -18.08 -1.19 25.67
C ALA A 174 -18.67 -1.19 27.10
N GLU A 175 -17.83 -0.96 28.11
CA GLU A 175 -18.22 -0.91 29.51
C GLU A 175 -18.53 0.53 29.96
N GLY A 176 -19.80 0.90 29.88
CA GLY A 176 -20.30 2.16 30.46
C GLY A 176 -20.33 3.31 29.47
N SER A 177 -19.30 4.14 29.44
CA SER A 177 -19.36 5.50 28.84
C SER A 177 -19.48 5.56 27.33
N GLN A 178 -19.27 4.45 26.61
CA GLN A 178 -19.34 4.39 25.14
C GLN A 178 -18.45 5.44 24.44
N LEU A 179 -17.38 5.85 25.13
CA LEU A 179 -16.41 6.78 24.56
C LEU A 179 -15.61 6.09 23.47
N ILE A 180 -15.42 6.79 22.37
CA ILE A 180 -14.47 6.40 21.33
C ILE A 180 -13.06 6.54 21.93
N VAL A 181 -12.28 5.47 21.92
CA VAL A 181 -10.92 5.44 22.47
C VAL A 181 -9.90 5.73 21.38
N THR A 182 -10.13 5.21 20.18
CA THR A 182 -9.30 5.50 19.00
C THR A 182 -10.09 5.28 17.71
N THR A 183 -9.61 5.89 16.64
CA THR A 183 -10.07 5.66 15.28
C THR A 183 -8.88 5.35 14.38
N GLY A 184 -9.12 4.75 13.22
CA GLY A 184 -8.07 4.47 12.26
C GLY A 184 -8.62 3.97 10.94
N VAL A 185 -7.84 4.14 9.88
CA VAL A 185 -8.10 3.51 8.58
C VAL A 185 -7.13 2.36 8.42
N VAL A 186 -7.64 1.15 8.23
CA VAL A 186 -6.82 -0.07 8.13
C VAL A 186 -6.97 -0.72 6.75
N ALA A 187 -5.90 -1.41 6.36
CA ALA A 187 -5.80 -2.14 5.09
C ALA A 187 -6.29 -3.60 5.19
N THR A 188 -6.87 -4.01 6.32
CA THR A 188 -7.37 -5.38 6.54
C THR A 188 -8.89 -5.42 6.63
N SER A 189 -9.49 -6.49 6.12
CA SER A 189 -10.88 -6.80 6.45
C SER A 189 -10.97 -7.12 7.94
N ALA A 190 -11.94 -6.50 8.63
CA ALA A 190 -12.32 -6.90 9.99
C ALA A 190 -12.78 -8.35 10.02
#